data_AF-A0A1V1P5E2-F1
#
_entry.id   AF-A0A1V1P5E2-F1
#
_cell.length_a   1.000
_cell.length_b   1.000
_cell.length_c   1.000
_cell.angle_alpha   90.00
_cell.angle_beta   90.00
_cell.angle_gamma   90.00
#
_symmetry.space_group_name_H-M   'P 1'
#
loop_
_entity.id
_entity.type
_entity.pdbx_description
1 polymer ?
#
loop_
_entity_poly.entity_id
_entity_poly.type
_entity_poly.pdbx_seq_one_letter_code
_entity_poly.pdbx_strand_id
1 'polypeptide(L)'
;MFYFNPLDPLCKSEKNRTLSKRRIKKLANHKSALKRARQNVVRQGRNRQTKTRIKNSMKAVILAIDEKSQDIAIAALKSAQSVIHKASKRGVIHKNAASRKISHLQRQVNQMAAA
;
A
#
# COMPACT_ATOMS: atom_id res chain seq x y z
N MET A 1 -42.14 -1.81 1.74
CA MET A 1 -43.04 -2.05 0.58
C MET A 1 -42.59 -1.10 -0.52
N PHE A 2 -41.66 -1.58 -1.34
CA PHE A 2 -41.15 -0.85 -2.49
C PHE A 2 -42.23 -0.89 -3.57
N TYR A 3 -42.82 0.25 -3.89
CA TYR A 3 -43.65 0.38 -5.10
C TYR A 3 -42.85 1.13 -6.15
N PHE A 4 -42.14 0.32 -6.93
CA PHE A 4 -41.53 0.63 -8.20
C PHE A 4 -42.68 0.89 -9.20
N ASN A 5 -42.92 2.15 -9.59
CA ASN A 5 -43.95 2.47 -10.57
C ASN A 5 -43.34 2.45 -11.99
N PRO A 6 -43.82 1.57 -12.90
CA PRO A 6 -43.18 1.26 -14.18
C PRO A 6 -43.78 2.03 -15.38
N LEU A 7 -43.98 3.35 -15.25
CA LEU A 7 -44.54 4.20 -16.31
C LEU A 7 -43.88 5.59 -16.37
N ASP A 8 -42.55 5.67 -16.29
CA ASP A 8 -41.82 6.84 -16.79
C ASP A 8 -41.41 6.61 -18.25
N PRO A 9 -42.05 7.28 -19.22
CA PRO A 9 -41.78 7.08 -20.64
C PRO A 9 -40.42 7.65 -21.03
N LEU A 10 -39.55 6.76 -21.50
CA LEU A 10 -38.45 7.09 -22.40
C LEU A 10 -38.98 7.86 -23.61
N CYS A 11 -38.84 9.18 -23.64
CA CYS A 11 -39.02 9.96 -24.86
C CYS A 11 -37.81 10.86 -25.15
N LYS A 12 -37.15 10.51 -26.26
CA LYS A 12 -35.99 11.14 -26.88
C LYS A 12 -36.19 12.65 -27.08
N SER A 13 -35.32 13.47 -26.49
CA SER A 13 -34.88 14.72 -27.12
C SER A 13 -33.36 14.84 -27.07
N GLU A 14 -32.71 14.04 -27.92
CA GLU A 14 -31.33 14.23 -28.33
C GLU A 14 -31.20 15.48 -29.21
N LYS A 15 -31.48 16.67 -28.66
CA LYS A 15 -31.27 17.94 -29.35
C LYS A 15 -30.81 19.00 -28.36
N ASN A 16 -29.58 18.83 -27.88
CA ASN A 16 -28.63 19.91 -27.56
C ASN A 16 -27.24 19.31 -27.29
N ARG A 17 -26.62 18.88 -28.39
CA ARG A 17 -25.23 18.46 -28.52
C ARG A 17 -24.26 19.65 -28.33
N THR A 18 -24.28 20.36 -27.20
CA THR A 18 -23.30 21.44 -26.90
C THR A 18 -23.16 21.80 -25.42
N LEU A 19 -23.08 20.84 -24.49
CA LEU A 19 -22.39 21.08 -23.19
C LEU A 19 -21.46 19.93 -22.78
N SER A 20 -20.94 19.16 -23.75
CA SER A 20 -19.90 18.14 -23.53
C SER A 20 -18.47 18.72 -23.42
N LYS A 21 -18.26 20.03 -23.46
CA LYS A 21 -16.93 20.65 -23.39
C LYS A 21 -16.96 22.02 -22.71
N ARG A 22 -17.26 22.10 -21.40
CA ARG A 22 -16.97 23.28 -20.54
C ARG A 22 -17.43 23.09 -19.08
N ARG A 23 -17.01 22.03 -18.38
CA ARG A 23 -16.91 22.11 -16.89
C ARG A 23 -16.15 21.03 -16.14
N ILE A 24 -15.23 20.28 -16.77
CA ILE A 24 -14.06 19.82 -16.00
C ILE A 24 -13.11 21.02 -15.96
N LYS A 25 -13.48 22.02 -15.14
CA LYS A 25 -12.62 23.12 -14.76
C LYS A 25 -11.43 22.47 -14.06
N LYS A 26 -10.35 22.24 -14.82
CA LYS A 26 -9.00 21.87 -14.39
C LYS A 26 -8.81 22.12 -12.89
N LEU A 27 -8.84 21.06 -12.07
CA LEU A 27 -8.51 21.18 -10.63
C LEU A 27 -7.02 21.51 -10.44
N ALA A 28 -6.19 21.21 -11.45
CA ALA A 28 -4.76 21.48 -11.50
C ALA A 28 -4.42 22.56 -12.54
N ASN A 29 -4.78 23.81 -12.26
CA ASN A 29 -4.44 24.95 -13.14
C ASN A 29 -2.97 25.38 -13.04
N HIS A 30 -2.34 25.18 -11.89
CA HIS A 30 -0.95 25.58 -11.67
C HIS A 30 0.03 24.53 -12.21
N LYS A 31 1.02 24.97 -13.00
CA LYS A 31 2.09 24.13 -13.55
C LYS A 31 2.80 23.29 -12.46
N SER A 32 2.95 23.85 -11.26
CA SER A 32 3.51 23.18 -10.08
C SER A 32 2.67 22.00 -9.59
N ALA A 33 1.34 22.13 -9.56
CA ALA A 33 0.42 21.07 -9.13
C ALA A 33 0.47 19.86 -10.06
N LEU A 34 0.46 20.09 -11.39
CA LEU A 34 0.60 19.03 -12.38
C LEU A 34 1.93 18.28 -12.25
N LYS A 35 3.03 18.99 -11.99
CA LYS A 35 4.34 18.39 -11.73
C LYS A 35 4.30 17.50 -10.48
N ARG A 36 3.70 17.98 -9.38
CA ARG A 36 3.57 17.21 -8.14
C ARG A 36 2.72 15.95 -8.35
N ALA A 37 1.62 16.03 -9.09
CA ALA A 37 0.80 14.87 -9.43
C ALA A 37 1.61 13.78 -10.16
N ARG A 38 2.38 14.16 -11.19
CA ARG A 38 3.26 13.23 -11.93
C ARG A 38 4.33 12.59 -11.02
N GLN A 39 4.98 13.39 -10.18
CA GLN A 39 5.98 12.90 -9.23
C GLN A 39 5.38 11.94 -8.18
N ASN A 40 4.18 12.23 -7.71
CA ASN A 40 3.50 11.43 -6.70
C ASN A 40 3.19 10.02 -7.22
N VAL A 41 2.73 9.88 -8.47
CA VAL A 41 2.48 8.55 -9.08
C VAL A 41 3.75 7.69 -9.06
N VAL A 42 4.88 8.27 -9.48
CA VAL A 42 6.16 7.55 -9.51
C VAL A 42 6.62 7.16 -8.09
N ARG A 43 6.53 8.08 -7.13
CA ARG A 43 6.88 7.83 -5.73
C ARG A 43 5.97 6.78 -5.09
N GLN A 44 4.67 6.85 -5.37
CA GLN A 44 3.68 5.90 -4.87
C GLN A 44 3.98 4.48 -5.38
N GLY A 45 4.31 4.32 -6.67
CA GLY A 45 4.70 3.02 -7.24
C GLY A 45 5.90 2.40 -6.52
N ARG A 46 6.97 3.17 -6.32
CA ARG A 46 8.18 2.72 -5.60
C ARG A 46 7.90 2.41 -4.13
N ASN A 47 7.10 3.24 -3.47
CA ASN A 47 6.73 3.05 -2.06
C ASN A 47 5.84 1.84 -1.88
N ARG A 48 4.90 1.59 -2.80
CA ARG A 48 4.04 0.40 -2.81
C ARG A 48 4.88 -0.87 -2.90
N GLN A 49 5.80 -0.94 -3.86
CA GLN A 49 6.71 -2.09 -4.00
C GLN A 49 7.58 -2.31 -2.76
N THR A 50 8.09 -1.24 -2.15
CA THR A 50 8.89 -1.37 -0.92
C THR A 50 8.04 -1.87 0.25
N LYS A 51 6.83 -1.35 0.41
CA LYS A 51 5.89 -1.78 1.47
C LYS A 51 5.45 -3.23 1.28
N THR A 52 5.21 -3.68 0.05
CA THR A 52 4.87 -5.09 -0.22
C THR A 52 6.05 -6.02 0.09
N ARG A 53 7.29 -5.64 -0.27
CA ARG A 53 8.48 -6.41 0.10
C ARG A 53 8.61 -6.61 1.61
N ILE A 54 8.41 -5.54 2.40
CA ILE A 54 8.42 -5.64 3.87
C ILE A 54 7.33 -6.60 4.37
N LYS A 55 6.10 -6.50 3.83
CA LYS A 55 5.01 -7.39 4.22
C LYS A 55 5.34 -8.85 3.91
N ASN A 56 5.91 -9.12 2.73
CA ASN A 56 6.27 -10.47 2.32
C ASN A 56 7.41 -11.04 3.18
N SER A 57 8.45 -10.26 3.49
CA SER A 57 9.52 -10.71 4.37
C SER A 57 9.03 -10.97 5.80
N MET A 58 8.10 -10.16 6.31
CA MET A 58 7.46 -10.41 7.60
C MET A 58 6.66 -11.71 7.59
N LYS A 59 5.88 -11.95 6.52
CA LYS A 59 5.12 -13.20 6.37
C LYS A 59 6.03 -14.43 6.33
N ALA A 60 7.16 -14.36 5.62
CA ALA A 60 8.11 -15.47 5.57
C ALA A 60 8.65 -15.85 6.96
N VAL A 61 8.92 -14.87 7.82
CA VAL A 61 9.33 -15.13 9.21
C VAL A 61 8.20 -15.79 10.01
N ILE A 62 6.97 -15.29 9.88
CA ILE A 62 5.81 -15.84 10.60
C ILE A 62 5.56 -17.30 10.18
N LEU A 63 5.59 -17.61 8.89
CA LEU A 63 5.43 -18.98 8.40
C LEU A 63 6.52 -19.92 8.94
N ALA A 64 7.78 -19.47 8.99
CA ALA A 64 8.86 -20.27 9.57
C ALA A 64 8.69 -20.52 11.09
N ILE A 65 8.04 -19.60 11.81
CA ILE A 65 7.69 -19.77 13.22
C ILE A 65 6.55 -20.79 13.36
N ASP A 66 5.53 -20.72 12.51
CA ASP A 66 4.41 -21.66 12.51
C ASP A 66 4.88 -23.10 12.20
N GLU A 67 5.87 -23.24 11.31
CA GLU A 67 6.53 -24.51 10.96
C GLU A 67 7.57 -24.98 12.01
N LYS A 68 7.77 -24.24 13.11
CA LYS A 68 8.71 -24.54 14.22
C LYS A 68 10.16 -24.81 13.81
N SER A 69 10.60 -24.25 12.69
CA SER A 69 11.94 -24.46 12.17
C SER A 69 12.88 -23.34 12.60
N GLN A 70 13.69 -23.58 13.64
CA GLN A 70 14.51 -22.56 14.29
C GLN A 70 15.57 -21.94 13.36
N ASP A 71 16.29 -22.76 12.60
CA ASP A 71 17.34 -22.29 11.68
C ASP A 71 16.79 -21.42 10.55
N ILE A 72 15.64 -21.85 10.00
CA ILE A 72 14.94 -21.14 8.92
C ILE A 72 14.42 -19.79 9.43
N ALA A 73 13.85 -19.76 10.65
CA ALA A 73 13.37 -18.53 11.26
C ALA A 73 14.50 -17.52 11.49
N ILE A 74 15.68 -17.95 11.95
CA ILE A 74 16.84 -17.07 12.16
C ILE A 74 17.35 -16.50 10.83
N ALA A 75 17.45 -17.33 9.79
CA ALA A 75 17.85 -16.90 8.45
C ALA A 75 16.84 -15.89 7.85
N ALA A 76 15.54 -16.21 7.96
CA ALA A 76 14.46 -15.34 7.51
C ALA A 76 14.46 -14.00 8.26
N LEU A 77 14.72 -14.00 9.57
CA LEU A 77 14.79 -12.79 10.38
C LEU A 77 15.93 -11.87 9.96
N LYS A 78 17.13 -12.41 9.70
CA LYS A 78 18.27 -11.62 9.16
C LYS A 78 17.92 -10.96 7.82
N SER A 79 17.25 -11.71 6.94
CA SER A 79 16.80 -11.18 5.64
C SER A 79 15.77 -10.05 5.82
N ALA A 80 14.79 -10.23 6.72
CA ALA A 80 13.75 -9.26 6.99
C ALA A 80 14.31 -7.96 7.60
N GLN A 81 15.27 -8.07 8.53
CA GLN A 81 15.98 -6.91 9.10
C GLN A 81 16.67 -6.10 8.00
N SER A 82 17.40 -6.74 7.09
CA SER A 82 18.07 -6.06 5.97
C SER A 82 17.09 -5.26 5.11
N VAL A 83 15.94 -5.86 4.76
CA VAL A 83 14.89 -5.20 3.97
C VAL A 83 14.30 -4.01 4.71
N ILE A 84 13.99 -4.15 6.01
CA ILE A 84 13.39 -3.11 6.83
C ILE A 84 14.35 -1.92 7.01
N HIS A 85 15.63 -2.18 7.31
CA HIS A 85 16.64 -1.12 7.44
C HIS A 85 16.87 -0.37 6.13
N LYS A 86 16.94 -1.08 5.00
CA LYS A 86 17.02 -0.44 3.66
C LYS A 86 15.82 0.46 3.40
N ALA A 87 14.60 0.02 3.75
CA ALA A 87 13.40 0.84 3.60
C ALA A 87 13.39 2.08 4.49
N SER A 88 13.93 1.98 5.71
CA SER A 88 14.11 3.12 6.63
C SER A 88 15.13 4.12 6.10
N LYS A 89 16.28 3.65 5.61
CA LYS A 89 17.32 4.52 5.03
C LYS A 89 16.81 5.29 3.81
N ARG A 90 15.91 4.68 3.03
CA ARG A 90 15.25 5.32 1.87
C ARG A 90 14.10 6.26 2.26
N GLY A 91 13.75 6.37 3.55
CA GLY A 91 12.67 7.22 4.04
C GLY A 91 11.26 6.73 3.71
N VAL A 92 11.09 5.46 3.31
CA VAL A 92 9.76 4.90 3.01
C VAL A 92 8.97 4.61 4.30
N ILE A 93 9.69 4.25 5.36
CA ILE A 93 9.16 4.07 6.72
C ILE A 93 9.99 4.89 7.70
N HIS A 94 9.35 5.39 8.76
CA HIS A 94 10.05 6.09 9.83
C HIS A 94 10.92 5.14 10.66
N LYS A 95 12.05 5.62 11.19
CA LYS A 95 13.00 4.84 12.00
C LYS A 95 12.33 4.11 13.17
N ASN A 96 11.41 4.78 13.87
CA ASN A 96 10.67 4.16 14.98
C ASN A 96 9.73 3.04 14.49
N ALA A 97 9.12 3.20 13.32
CA ALA A 97 8.27 2.15 12.74
C ALA A 97 9.09 0.95 12.28
N ALA A 98 10.31 1.16 11.79
CA ALA A 98 11.26 0.10 11.47
C ALA A 98 11.68 -0.67 12.73
N SER A 99 12.10 0.05 13.78
CA SER A 99 12.51 -0.52 15.08
C SER A 99 11.38 -1.35 15.71
N ARG A 100 10.14 -0.82 15.75
CA ARG A 100 8.98 -1.57 16.28
C ARG A 100 8.76 -2.90 15.57
N LYS A 101 8.87 -2.92 14.23
CA LYS A 101 8.69 -4.15 13.44
C LYS A 101 9.77 -5.18 13.72
N ILE A 102 11.03 -4.74 13.83
CA ILE A 102 12.15 -5.63 14.13
C ILE A 102 12.01 -6.22 15.54
N SER A 103 11.71 -5.37 16.53
CA SER A 103 11.50 -5.80 17.91
C SER A 103 10.36 -6.80 18.03
N HIS A 104 9.26 -6.60 17.29
CA HIS A 104 8.14 -7.53 17.27
C HIS A 104 8.53 -8.91 16.75
N LEU A 105 9.21 -8.98 15.59
CA LEU A 105 9.67 -10.25 15.02
C LEU A 105 10.69 -10.96 15.92
N GLN A 106 11.63 -10.20 16.51
CA GLN A 106 12.61 -10.76 17.43
C GLN A 106 11.95 -11.37 18.67
N ARG A 107 10.93 -10.70 19.23
CA ARG A 107 10.20 -11.24 20.38
C ARG A 107 9.55 -12.59 20.04
N GLN A 108 8.94 -12.71 18.87
CA GLN A 108 8.29 -13.96 18.45
C GLN A 108 9.30 -15.10 18.26
N VAL A 109 10.44 -14.84 17.60
CA VAL A 109 11.49 -15.85 17.42
C VAL A 109 12.11 -16.26 18.76
N ASN A 110 12.32 -15.30 19.67
CA ASN A 110 12.86 -15.60 20.99
C ASN A 110 11.86 -16.41 21.85
N GLN A 111 10.56 -16.15 21.73
CA GLN A 111 9.53 -16.94 22.41
C GLN A 111 9.52 -18.38 21.94
N MET A 112 9.70 -18.63 20.63
CA MET A 112 9.85 -19.98 20.09
C MET A 112 11.11 -20.69 20.61
N ALA A 113 12.21 -19.96 20.82
CA ALA A 113 13.46 -20.56 21.32
C ALA A 113 13.47 -20.79 22.85
N ALA A 114 12.59 -20.09 23.59
CA ALA A 114 12.48 -20.20 25.04
C ALA A 114 11.40 -21.18 25.50
N ALA A 115 10.54 -21.64 24.59
CA ALA A 115 9.53 -22.68 24.80
C ALA A 115 10.10 -24.04 24.41
#